data_AF-A0A7H8R6Z2-F1
#
_entry.id   AF-A0A7H8R6Z2-F1
#
_cell.length_a   1.000
_cell.length_b   1.000
_cell.length_c   1.000
_cell.angle_alpha   90.00
_cell.angle_beta   90.00
_cell.angle_gamma   90.00
#
_symmetry.space_group_name_H-M   'P 1'
#
loop_
_entity.id
_entity.type
_entity.pdbx_description
1 polymer ?
#
loop_
_entity_poly.entity_id
_entity_poly.type
_entity_poly.pdbx_seq_one_letter_code
_entity_poly.pdbx_strand_id
1 'polypeptide(L)'
;MSSNDVLNVNTSSYNHLHLAFATLNPDFSINVTQIQDQFDAFVSMTGVQRVISFGGWEFSTSAATYELFHEAVRPANRATFTNNVIDFLNDHKLDGLDFDWEYPGEPDIPGIPALSKEDVQNLADFMTALKKNMTTHAAGKTLAVTAPASWWYLKNIPIDVLAQASDYVVYMTYDLHGQWDHGSAFSDLGCSKGNCLRSHVNLTETLNA
;
A
#
# COMPACT_ATOMS: atom_id res chain seq x y z
N MET A 1 1.61 2.72 -28.60
CA MET A 1 1.54 1.86 -27.40
C MET A 1 2.60 2.37 -26.46
N SER A 2 2.21 2.98 -25.35
CA SER A 2 3.17 3.43 -24.32
C SER A 2 3.83 2.18 -23.71
N SER A 3 5.08 2.31 -23.29
CA SER A 3 5.88 1.22 -22.72
C SER A 3 5.37 0.64 -21.40
N ASN A 4 4.28 1.21 -20.84
CA ASN A 4 3.81 0.95 -19.48
C ASN A 4 2.39 0.33 -19.47
N ASP A 5 2.06 -0.44 -20.50
CA ASP A 5 0.81 -1.21 -20.55
C ASP A 5 0.99 -2.56 -19.85
N VAL A 6 0.05 -2.94 -18.98
CA VAL A 6 0.02 -4.22 -18.26
C VAL A 6 0.13 -5.42 -19.22
N LEU A 7 -0.34 -5.28 -20.47
CA LEU A 7 -0.24 -6.31 -21.50
C LEU A 7 1.20 -6.60 -21.96
N ASN A 8 2.16 -5.72 -21.65
CA ASN A 8 3.57 -5.93 -21.99
C ASN A 8 4.34 -6.71 -20.90
N VAL A 9 3.71 -7.03 -19.77
CA VAL A 9 4.35 -7.76 -18.67
C VAL A 9 4.52 -9.23 -19.04
N ASN A 10 5.76 -9.73 -18.99
CA ASN A 10 6.02 -11.17 -19.14
C ASN A 10 5.63 -11.91 -17.85
N THR A 11 4.42 -12.47 -17.82
CA THR A 11 3.88 -13.18 -16.64
C THR A 11 4.70 -14.39 -16.23
N SER A 12 5.46 -15.00 -17.14
CA SER A 12 6.32 -16.16 -16.79
C SER A 12 7.52 -15.80 -15.92
N SER A 13 7.85 -14.52 -15.76
CA SER A 13 8.98 -14.04 -14.95
C SER A 13 8.58 -13.67 -13.51
N TYR A 14 7.29 -13.69 -13.17
CA TYR A 14 6.79 -13.19 -11.89
C TYR A 14 5.77 -14.15 -11.27
N ASN A 15 5.80 -14.26 -9.94
CA ASN A 15 4.81 -15.05 -9.20
C ASN A 15 3.56 -14.23 -8.88
N HIS A 16 3.76 -12.96 -8.53
CA HIS A 16 2.70 -12.00 -8.19
C HIS A 16 2.90 -10.72 -9.01
N LEU A 17 1.79 -10.12 -9.43
CA LEU A 17 1.75 -8.81 -10.04
C LEU A 17 0.75 -7.95 -9.27
N HIS A 18 1.24 -6.84 -8.72
CA HIS A 18 0.42 -5.86 -8.02
C HIS A 18 -0.02 -4.77 -8.99
N LEU A 19 -1.33 -4.57 -9.13
CA LEU A 19 -1.87 -3.44 -9.88
C LEU A 19 -2.11 -2.26 -8.93
N ALA A 20 -1.44 -1.15 -9.21
CA ALA A 20 -1.48 0.09 -8.44
C ALA A 20 -2.25 1.18 -9.23
N PHE A 21 -3.23 1.87 -8.67
CA PHE A 21 -3.91 1.62 -7.38
C PHE A 21 -5.42 1.65 -7.55
N ALA A 22 -6.10 0.74 -6.84
CA ALA A 22 -7.50 0.96 -6.49
C ALA A 22 -7.58 1.98 -5.33
N THR A 23 -8.60 2.83 -5.36
CA THR A 23 -8.86 3.85 -4.33
C THR A 23 -10.26 3.67 -3.76
N LEU A 24 -10.67 4.54 -2.82
CA LEU A 24 -12.00 4.51 -2.23
C LEU A 24 -12.82 5.74 -2.62
N ASN A 25 -14.11 5.53 -2.80
CA ASN A 25 -15.09 6.61 -2.76
C ASN A 25 -15.44 6.96 -1.29
N PRO A 26 -16.10 8.11 -1.02
CA PRO A 26 -16.52 8.49 0.34
C PRO A 26 -17.47 7.51 1.04
N ASP A 27 -18.15 6.64 0.29
CA ASP A 27 -19.00 5.57 0.82
C ASP A 27 -18.25 4.23 1.00
N PHE A 28 -16.92 4.26 0.88
CA PHE A 28 -16.01 3.12 0.97
C PHE A 28 -16.18 2.07 -0.14
N SER A 29 -16.91 2.38 -1.22
CA SER A 29 -16.89 1.56 -2.43
C SER A 29 -15.56 1.68 -3.16
N ILE A 30 -15.13 0.58 -3.80
CA ILE A 30 -13.84 0.52 -4.50
C ILE A 30 -13.90 1.29 -5.82
N ASN A 31 -12.90 2.13 -6.08
CA ASN A 31 -12.78 2.95 -7.27
C ASN A 31 -11.52 2.58 -8.05
N VAL A 32 -11.71 2.16 -9.31
CA VAL A 32 -10.64 1.89 -10.28
C VAL A 32 -10.76 2.77 -11.53
N THR A 33 -11.60 3.80 -11.52
CA THR A 33 -11.90 4.62 -12.70
C THR A 33 -10.65 5.25 -13.32
N GLN A 34 -9.68 5.66 -12.50
CA GLN A 34 -8.42 6.25 -13.01
C GLN A 34 -7.52 5.22 -13.72
N ILE A 35 -7.73 3.94 -13.46
CA ILE A 35 -6.93 2.84 -14.01
C ILE A 35 -7.79 1.84 -14.80
N GLN A 36 -9.00 2.20 -15.22
CA GLN A 36 -10.01 1.27 -15.74
C GLN A 36 -9.48 0.39 -16.87
N ASP A 37 -8.85 0.98 -17.89
CA ASP A 37 -8.32 0.24 -19.03
C ASP A 37 -7.23 -0.78 -18.61
N GLN A 38 -6.36 -0.38 -17.67
CA GLN A 38 -5.30 -1.24 -17.14
C GLN A 38 -5.88 -2.31 -16.22
N PHE A 39 -6.91 -1.99 -15.45
CA PHE A 39 -7.63 -2.93 -14.60
C PHE A 39 -8.34 -4.01 -15.42
N ASP A 40 -9.06 -3.62 -16.48
CA ASP A 40 -9.77 -4.56 -17.37
C ASP A 40 -8.78 -5.52 -18.06
N ALA A 41 -7.63 -5.02 -18.49
CA ALA A 41 -6.56 -5.85 -19.02
C ALA A 41 -5.96 -6.77 -17.96
N PHE A 42 -5.69 -6.26 -16.75
CA PHE A 42 -5.13 -6.99 -15.63
C PHE A 42 -6.01 -8.16 -15.17
N VAL A 43 -7.32 -7.96 -15.04
CA VAL A 43 -8.24 -9.04 -14.64
C VAL A 43 -8.29 -10.17 -15.68
N SER A 44 -7.95 -9.90 -16.94
CA SER A 44 -7.89 -10.91 -18.01
C SER A 44 -6.57 -11.71 -18.04
N MET A 45 -5.56 -11.31 -17.27
CA MET A 45 -4.25 -11.96 -17.27
C MET A 45 -4.29 -13.38 -16.70
N THR A 46 -3.39 -14.22 -17.19
CA THR A 46 -3.21 -15.60 -16.72
C THR A 46 -1.73 -15.91 -16.52
N GLY A 47 -1.43 -16.93 -15.71
CA GLY A 47 -0.06 -17.37 -15.43
C GLY A 47 0.68 -16.58 -14.35
N VAL A 48 0.00 -15.66 -13.67
CA VAL A 48 0.52 -14.87 -12.53
C VAL A 48 -0.58 -14.66 -11.48
N GLN A 49 -0.22 -14.51 -10.21
CA GLN A 49 -1.15 -14.09 -9.17
C GLN A 49 -1.45 -12.59 -9.30
N ARG A 50 -2.72 -12.24 -9.52
CA ARG A 50 -3.18 -10.85 -9.68
C ARG A 50 -3.58 -10.29 -8.33
N VAL A 51 -2.77 -9.37 -7.80
CA VAL A 51 -2.99 -8.69 -6.53
C VAL A 51 -3.40 -7.23 -6.81
N ILE A 52 -4.51 -6.76 -6.25
CA ILE A 52 -4.88 -5.34 -6.34
C ILE A 52 -4.33 -4.59 -5.13
N SER A 53 -3.58 -3.51 -5.37
CA SER A 53 -3.06 -2.64 -4.31
C SER A 53 -4.01 -1.46 -4.10
N PHE A 54 -4.41 -1.26 -2.84
CA PHE A 54 -5.26 -0.15 -2.42
C PHE A 54 -4.42 0.97 -1.81
N GLY A 55 -4.57 2.20 -2.31
CA GLY A 55 -3.92 3.38 -1.74
C GLY A 55 -2.89 4.05 -2.64
N GLY A 56 -1.63 4.04 -2.20
CA GLY A 56 -0.49 4.78 -2.74
C GLY A 56 -0.35 6.18 -2.14
N TRP A 57 0.82 6.78 -2.30
CA TRP A 57 1.19 8.11 -1.80
C TRP A 57 0.13 9.19 -2.03
N GLU A 58 -0.30 9.43 -3.28
CA GLU A 58 -1.24 10.51 -3.60
C GLU A 58 -2.58 10.32 -2.89
N PHE A 59 -3.19 9.13 -2.96
CA PHE A 59 -4.46 8.87 -2.29
C PHE A 59 -4.36 9.03 -0.76
N SER A 60 -3.24 8.59 -0.20
CA SER A 60 -3.02 8.58 1.25
C SER A 60 -2.71 9.97 1.82
N THR A 61 -2.23 10.91 1.00
CA THR A 61 -1.75 12.22 1.46
C THR A 61 -2.56 13.41 0.95
N SER A 62 -3.34 13.25 -0.12
CA SER A 62 -4.13 14.36 -0.67
C SER A 62 -5.20 14.83 0.31
N ALA A 63 -5.38 16.15 0.42
CA ALA A 63 -6.35 16.76 1.33
C ALA A 63 -7.81 16.28 1.13
N ALA A 64 -8.14 15.80 -0.08
CA ALA A 64 -9.45 15.28 -0.42
C ALA A 64 -9.68 13.82 0.03
N THR A 65 -8.62 13.04 0.27
CA THR A 65 -8.70 11.59 0.41
C THR A 65 -8.00 11.02 1.63
N TYR A 66 -7.08 11.75 2.27
CA TYR A 66 -6.24 11.23 3.36
C TYR A 66 -7.05 10.65 4.54
N GLU A 67 -8.25 11.17 4.83
CA GLU A 67 -9.14 10.65 5.90
C GLU A 67 -9.88 9.36 5.52
N LEU A 68 -9.94 8.97 4.24
CA LEU A 68 -10.84 7.89 3.81
C LEU A 68 -10.47 6.54 4.42
N PHE A 69 -9.19 6.19 4.48
CA PHE A 69 -8.79 4.96 5.17
C PHE A 69 -9.02 5.07 6.68
N HIS A 70 -8.74 6.22 7.31
CA HIS A 70 -9.05 6.43 8.74
C HIS A 70 -10.52 6.17 9.03
N GLU A 71 -11.44 6.74 8.25
CA GLU A 71 -12.87 6.55 8.41
C GLU A 71 -13.29 5.11 8.10
N ALA A 72 -12.74 4.49 7.07
CA ALA A 72 -13.10 3.13 6.65
C ALA A 72 -12.76 2.08 7.71
N VAL A 73 -11.65 2.22 8.45
CA VAL A 73 -11.21 1.24 9.45
C VAL A 73 -11.88 1.40 10.83
N ARG A 74 -12.62 2.50 11.05
CA ARG A 74 -13.35 2.74 12.31
C ARG A 74 -14.42 1.68 12.57
N PRO A 75 -14.76 1.39 13.84
CA PRO A 75 -15.70 0.32 14.18
C PRO A 75 -17.06 0.43 13.48
N ALA A 76 -17.55 1.66 13.24
CA ALA A 76 -18.83 1.91 12.57
C ALA A 76 -18.83 1.53 11.08
N ASN A 77 -17.67 1.58 10.41
CA ASN A 77 -17.54 1.45 8.95
C ASN A 77 -16.77 0.19 8.53
N ARG A 78 -15.97 -0.37 9.43
CA ARG A 78 -15.06 -1.50 9.20
C ARG A 78 -15.72 -2.68 8.52
N ALA A 79 -16.94 -3.03 8.93
CA ALA A 79 -17.68 -4.15 8.35
C ALA A 79 -18.06 -3.88 6.89
N THR A 80 -18.59 -2.69 6.60
CA THR A 80 -18.92 -2.25 5.23
C THR A 80 -17.68 -2.28 4.36
N PHE A 81 -16.58 -1.68 4.83
CA PHE A 81 -15.34 -1.63 4.04
C PHE A 81 -14.76 -3.03 3.80
N THR A 82 -14.73 -3.88 4.82
CA THR A 82 -14.28 -5.28 4.70
C THR A 82 -15.10 -6.05 3.65
N ASN A 83 -16.42 -5.89 3.66
CA ASN A 83 -17.30 -6.54 2.68
C ASN A 83 -17.04 -6.01 1.27
N ASN A 84 -16.96 -4.70 1.08
CA ASN A 84 -16.69 -4.10 -0.23
C ASN A 84 -15.37 -4.61 -0.83
N VAL A 85 -14.31 -4.74 -0.02
CA VAL A 85 -13.01 -5.28 -0.46
C VAL A 85 -13.12 -6.74 -0.87
N ILE A 86 -13.78 -7.59 -0.06
CA ILE A 86 -13.94 -9.01 -0.36
C ILE A 86 -14.83 -9.24 -1.58
N ASP A 87 -15.94 -8.49 -1.70
CA ASP A 87 -16.85 -8.56 -2.83
C ASP A 87 -16.13 -8.16 -4.12
N PHE A 88 -15.39 -7.04 -4.12
CA PHE A 88 -14.58 -6.62 -5.25
C PHE A 88 -13.56 -7.70 -5.68
N LEU A 89 -12.87 -8.29 -4.70
CA LEU A 89 -11.89 -9.34 -4.94
C LEU A 89 -12.53 -10.61 -5.55
N ASN A 90 -13.76 -10.94 -5.16
CA ASN A 90 -14.51 -12.08 -5.66
C ASN A 90 -15.10 -11.82 -7.05
N ASP A 91 -15.75 -10.68 -7.24
CA ASP A 91 -16.41 -10.27 -8.48
C ASP A 91 -15.42 -10.21 -9.64
N HIS A 92 -14.20 -9.72 -9.38
CA HIS A 92 -13.13 -9.63 -10.37
C HIS A 92 -12.21 -10.85 -10.41
N LYS A 93 -12.51 -11.88 -9.60
CA LYS A 93 -11.74 -13.14 -9.51
C LYS A 93 -10.24 -12.91 -9.31
N LEU A 94 -9.88 -11.89 -8.54
CA LEU A 94 -8.48 -11.56 -8.23
C LEU A 94 -7.88 -12.60 -7.27
N ASP A 95 -6.56 -12.70 -7.24
CA ASP A 95 -5.85 -13.73 -6.46
C ASP A 95 -5.37 -13.20 -5.09
N GLY A 96 -5.38 -11.88 -4.91
CA GLY A 96 -5.10 -11.27 -3.63
C GLY A 96 -5.33 -9.76 -3.62
N LEU A 97 -5.06 -9.17 -2.47
CA LEU A 97 -5.05 -7.73 -2.29
C LEU A 97 -3.87 -7.29 -1.44
N ASP A 98 -3.55 -6.01 -1.55
CA ASP A 98 -2.49 -5.33 -0.82
C ASP A 98 -2.99 -3.96 -0.33
N PHE A 99 -2.59 -3.57 0.86
CA PHE A 99 -2.84 -2.22 1.38
C PHE A 99 -1.55 -1.42 1.41
N ASP A 100 -1.49 -0.38 0.59
CA ASP A 100 -0.40 0.58 0.51
C ASP A 100 -0.87 1.93 1.04
N TRP A 101 -1.01 2.02 2.37
CA TRP A 101 -1.41 3.25 3.04
C TRP A 101 -0.15 4.02 3.45
N GLU A 102 0.12 5.14 2.79
CA GLU A 102 1.34 5.94 2.92
C GLU A 102 1.09 7.36 3.49
N TYR A 103 1.27 7.60 4.78
CA TYR A 103 1.24 6.62 5.86
C TYR A 103 0.10 6.98 6.80
N PRO A 104 -0.42 6.03 7.60
CA PRO A 104 -1.39 6.36 8.62
C PRO A 104 -0.68 7.35 9.57
N GLY A 105 -1.08 8.62 9.54
CA GLY A 105 -0.44 9.73 10.26
C GLY A 105 0.89 10.25 9.69
N GLU A 106 1.02 10.35 8.36
CA GLU A 106 2.12 10.98 7.62
C GLU A 106 2.65 12.26 8.33
N PRO A 107 3.84 12.20 8.97
CA PRO A 107 4.34 13.27 9.82
C PRO A 107 4.90 14.49 9.05
N ASP A 108 5.25 14.35 7.78
CA ASP A 108 5.98 15.38 7.02
C ASP A 108 5.06 16.32 6.24
N ILE A 109 3.75 16.03 6.18
CA ILE A 109 2.76 16.85 5.49
C ILE A 109 1.94 17.67 6.49
N PRO A 110 2.10 19.01 6.53
CA PRO A 110 1.31 19.87 7.39
C PRO A 110 -0.19 19.72 7.13
N GLY A 111 -0.95 19.42 8.18
CA GLY A 111 -2.41 19.28 8.12
C GLY A 111 -2.90 17.83 8.25
N ILE A 112 -2.03 16.84 8.02
CA ILE A 112 -2.35 15.45 8.34
C ILE A 112 -2.13 15.24 9.85
N PRO A 113 -3.14 14.76 10.60
CA PRO A 113 -2.99 14.50 12.02
C PRO A 113 -2.10 13.29 12.27
N ALA A 114 -1.27 13.34 13.30
CA ALA A 114 -0.57 12.15 13.79
C ALA A 114 -1.57 11.09 14.26
N LEU A 115 -1.21 9.81 14.13
CA LEU A 115 -2.05 8.72 14.63
C LEU A 115 -2.31 8.83 16.14
N SER A 116 -3.58 8.76 16.51
CA SER A 116 -3.97 8.49 17.88
C SER A 116 -3.82 6.99 18.20
N LYS A 117 -3.83 6.64 19.48
CA LYS A 117 -3.89 5.23 19.91
C LYS A 117 -5.14 4.52 19.36
N GLU A 118 -6.23 5.26 19.17
CA GLU A 118 -7.46 4.74 18.61
C GLU A 118 -7.29 4.42 17.12
N ASP A 119 -6.62 5.26 16.34
CA ASP A 119 -6.33 4.99 14.92
C ASP A 119 -5.47 3.73 14.75
N VAL A 120 -4.42 3.59 15.57
CA VAL A 120 -3.57 2.40 15.61
C VAL A 120 -4.41 1.15 15.89
N GLN A 121 -5.27 1.20 16.91
CA GLN A 121 -6.16 0.07 17.24
C GLN A 121 -7.16 -0.21 16.11
N ASN A 122 -7.70 0.81 15.48
CA ASN A 122 -8.67 0.65 14.40
C ASN A 122 -8.07 -0.04 13.18
N LEU A 123 -6.85 0.33 12.80
CA LEU A 123 -6.09 -0.33 11.74
C LEU A 123 -5.77 -1.79 12.09
N ALA A 124 -5.28 -2.05 13.31
CA ALA A 124 -4.98 -3.39 13.79
C ALA A 124 -6.22 -4.32 13.76
N ASP A 125 -7.35 -3.81 14.25
CA ASP A 125 -8.60 -4.56 14.25
C ASP A 125 -9.15 -4.76 12.83
N PHE A 126 -9.02 -3.77 11.94
CA PHE A 126 -9.44 -3.90 10.55
C PHE A 126 -8.67 -5.01 9.86
N MET A 127 -7.34 -5.01 9.95
CA MET A 127 -6.51 -6.06 9.34
C MET A 127 -6.85 -7.44 9.91
N THR A 128 -7.04 -7.55 11.22
CA THR A 128 -7.47 -8.80 11.88
C THR A 128 -8.84 -9.27 11.38
N ALA A 129 -9.81 -8.36 11.29
CA ALA A 129 -11.16 -8.67 10.83
C ALA A 129 -11.18 -9.06 9.35
N LEU A 130 -10.44 -8.35 8.50
CA LEU A 130 -10.32 -8.65 7.09
C LEU A 130 -9.72 -10.04 6.87
N LYS A 131 -8.57 -10.34 7.49
CA LYS A 131 -7.95 -11.67 7.38
C LYS A 131 -8.90 -12.77 7.82
N LYS A 132 -9.58 -12.57 8.96
CA LYS A 132 -10.60 -13.52 9.46
C LYS A 132 -11.72 -13.74 8.44
N ASN A 133 -12.31 -12.69 7.91
CA ASN A 133 -13.40 -12.80 6.93
C ASN A 133 -12.94 -13.44 5.62
N MET A 134 -11.71 -13.15 5.16
CA MET A 134 -11.14 -13.78 3.97
C MET A 134 -11.02 -15.30 4.09
N THR A 135 -10.77 -15.84 5.29
CA THR A 135 -10.72 -17.31 5.48
C THR A 135 -12.02 -18.02 5.09
N THR A 136 -13.16 -17.33 5.18
CA THR A 136 -14.49 -17.89 4.90
C THR A 136 -15.03 -17.43 3.55
N HIS A 137 -14.79 -16.17 3.18
CA HIS A 137 -15.45 -15.53 2.02
C HIS A 137 -14.52 -15.29 0.82
N ALA A 138 -13.22 -15.48 0.99
CA ALA A 138 -12.19 -15.28 -0.05
C ALA A 138 -11.06 -16.32 0.12
N ALA A 139 -11.43 -17.56 0.44
CA ALA A 139 -10.48 -18.62 0.74
C ALA A 139 -9.51 -18.87 -0.43
N GLY A 140 -8.22 -18.98 -0.12
CA GLY A 140 -7.15 -19.17 -1.10
C GLY A 140 -6.59 -17.88 -1.70
N LYS A 141 -7.16 -16.72 -1.37
CA LYS A 141 -6.64 -15.42 -1.80
C LYS A 141 -5.67 -14.84 -0.78
N THR A 142 -4.68 -14.07 -1.26
CA THR A 142 -3.64 -13.49 -0.40
C THR A 142 -3.99 -12.08 0.08
N LEU A 143 -3.53 -11.74 1.27
CA LEU A 143 -3.56 -10.40 1.85
C LEU A 143 -2.12 -9.95 2.09
N ALA A 144 -1.71 -8.86 1.46
CA ALA A 144 -0.44 -8.20 1.71
C ALA A 144 -0.66 -6.84 2.36
N VAL A 145 0.42 -6.31 2.92
CA VAL A 145 0.49 -4.93 3.35
C VAL A 145 1.83 -4.35 2.92
N THR A 146 1.80 -3.14 2.38
CA THR A 146 2.99 -2.39 2.04
C THR A 146 3.39 -1.53 3.24
N ALA A 147 4.67 -1.56 3.60
CA ALA A 147 5.17 -0.93 4.82
C ALA A 147 6.49 -0.17 4.57
N PRO A 148 6.69 0.97 5.26
CA PRO A 148 7.91 1.78 5.10
C PRO A 148 9.12 1.11 5.73
N ALA A 149 10.29 1.28 5.08
CA ALA A 149 11.56 0.86 5.65
C ALA A 149 12.08 1.77 6.79
N SER A 150 11.64 3.03 6.81
CA SER A 150 12.09 4.02 7.77
C SER A 150 11.40 3.85 9.14
N TRP A 151 12.22 3.81 10.18
CA TRP A 151 11.76 3.74 11.58
C TRP A 151 10.80 4.88 11.94
N TRP A 152 10.99 6.07 11.38
CA TRP A 152 10.19 7.26 11.71
C TRP A 152 8.73 7.11 11.35
N TYR A 153 8.44 6.46 10.22
CA TYR A 153 7.07 6.11 9.82
C TYR A 153 6.61 4.83 10.52
N LEU A 154 7.47 3.81 10.58
CA LEU A 154 7.08 2.49 11.08
C LEU A 154 6.70 2.46 12.57
N LYS A 155 7.35 3.29 13.42
CA LYS A 155 7.17 3.25 14.89
C LYS A 155 5.74 3.46 15.37
N ASN A 156 4.88 4.09 14.56
CA ASN A 156 3.49 4.35 14.90
C ASN A 156 2.52 3.37 14.21
N ILE A 157 3.00 2.51 13.32
CA ILE A 157 2.22 1.48 12.63
C ILE A 157 2.24 0.21 13.50
N PRO A 158 1.10 -0.46 13.74
CA PRO A 158 1.04 -1.73 14.48
C PRO A 158 1.54 -2.90 13.60
N ILE A 159 2.82 -2.83 13.19
CA ILE A 159 3.41 -3.70 12.17
C ILE A 159 3.42 -5.17 12.59
N ASP A 160 3.53 -5.46 13.88
CA ASP A 160 3.44 -6.81 14.44
C ASP A 160 2.07 -7.45 14.19
N VAL A 161 0.99 -6.68 14.35
CA VAL A 161 -0.38 -7.14 14.07
C VAL A 161 -0.60 -7.25 12.56
N LEU A 162 -0.16 -6.26 11.79
CA LEU A 162 -0.27 -6.25 10.33
C LEU A 162 0.43 -7.46 9.72
N ALA A 163 1.67 -7.74 10.13
CA ALA A 163 2.43 -8.89 9.66
C ALA A 163 1.74 -10.22 10.01
N GLN A 164 1.17 -10.35 11.21
CA GLN A 164 0.40 -11.54 11.60
C GLN A 164 -0.92 -11.71 10.83
N ALA A 165 -1.54 -10.59 10.43
CA ALA A 165 -2.78 -10.59 9.67
C ALA A 165 -2.56 -10.71 8.15
N SER A 166 -1.34 -10.55 7.66
CA SER A 166 -0.98 -10.66 6.24
C SER A 166 -0.30 -11.99 5.89
N ASP A 167 -0.38 -12.40 4.63
CA ASP A 167 0.42 -13.50 4.08
C ASP A 167 1.86 -13.08 3.79
N TYR A 168 2.09 -11.80 3.48
CA TYR A 168 3.42 -11.20 3.32
C TYR A 168 3.37 -9.68 3.47
N VAL A 169 4.53 -9.09 3.77
CA VAL A 169 4.73 -7.65 3.82
C VAL A 169 5.58 -7.23 2.62
N VAL A 170 5.13 -6.23 1.86
CA VAL A 170 5.91 -5.58 0.81
C VAL A 170 6.67 -4.42 1.45
N TYR A 171 7.95 -4.63 1.77
CA TYR A 171 8.75 -3.63 2.46
C TYR A 171 9.35 -2.65 1.44
N MET A 172 8.95 -1.37 1.54
CA MET A 172 9.41 -0.29 0.65
C MET A 172 10.83 0.13 1.00
N THR A 173 11.78 -0.71 0.59
CA THR A 173 13.22 -0.55 0.83
C THR A 173 13.89 0.24 -0.28
N TYR A 174 13.22 1.29 -0.69
CA TYR A 174 13.63 2.29 -1.67
C TYR A 174 13.22 3.66 -1.12
N ASP A 175 13.61 4.73 -1.82
CA ASP A 175 13.33 6.11 -1.41
C ASP A 175 13.77 6.43 0.04
N LEU A 176 14.84 5.77 0.50
CA LEU A 176 15.48 6.05 1.79
C LEU A 176 16.14 7.43 1.80
N HIS A 177 16.66 7.83 0.64
CA HIS A 177 17.23 9.14 0.40
C HIS A 177 16.73 9.74 -0.92
N GLY A 178 16.69 11.06 -0.97
CA GLY A 178 16.26 11.78 -2.16
C GLY A 178 16.61 13.25 -2.11
N GLN A 179 15.99 14.04 -3.00
CA GLN A 179 16.27 15.48 -3.07
C GLN A 179 15.89 16.23 -1.79
N TRP A 180 14.98 15.67 -0.98
CA TRP A 180 14.59 16.20 0.33
C TRP A 180 15.74 16.20 1.35
N ASP A 181 16.80 15.40 1.14
CA ASP A 181 17.98 15.35 2.02
C ASP A 181 19.07 16.36 1.66
N HIS A 182 18.77 17.34 0.79
CA HIS A 182 19.73 18.38 0.45
C HIS A 182 20.24 19.11 1.70
N GLY A 183 21.55 19.09 1.91
CA GLY A 183 22.22 19.67 3.08
C GLY A 183 22.44 18.68 4.25
N SER A 184 21.92 17.45 4.16
CA SER A 184 22.21 16.39 5.12
C SER A 184 23.57 15.75 4.84
N ALA A 185 24.43 15.67 5.86
CA ALA A 185 25.71 14.96 5.75
C ALA A 185 25.58 13.44 6.00
N PHE A 186 24.38 12.98 6.37
CA PHE A 186 24.09 11.57 6.70
C PHE A 186 23.42 10.81 5.56
N SER A 187 23.17 11.45 4.43
CA SER A 187 22.44 10.85 3.33
C SER A 187 23.30 10.03 2.38
N ASP A 188 24.60 10.33 2.26
CA ASP A 188 25.54 9.48 1.52
C ASP A 188 26.97 9.64 2.04
N LEU A 189 27.70 8.53 2.14
CA LEU A 189 29.07 8.49 2.66
C LEU A 189 30.00 9.25 1.70
N GLY A 190 30.59 10.35 2.20
CA GLY A 190 31.43 11.22 1.40
C GLY A 190 30.68 12.35 0.69
N CYS A 191 29.35 12.40 0.81
CA CYS A 191 28.54 13.51 0.30
C CYS A 191 28.12 14.48 1.43
N SER A 192 29.08 15.27 1.94
CA SER A 192 28.84 16.22 3.04
C SER A 192 27.73 17.27 2.81
N LYS A 193 27.28 17.45 1.56
CA LYS A 193 26.20 18.39 1.18
C LYS A 193 24.87 17.72 0.86
N GLY A 194 24.79 16.38 0.90
CA GLY A 194 23.58 15.62 0.59
C GLY A 194 22.99 15.82 -0.81
N ASN A 195 23.73 16.45 -1.73
CA ASN A 195 23.27 16.80 -3.07
C ASN A 195 23.75 15.81 -4.16
N CYS A 196 24.35 14.70 -3.75
CA CYS A 196 24.82 13.65 -4.63
C CYS A 196 23.71 12.65 -4.97
N LEU A 197 22.68 12.59 -4.13
CA LEU A 197 21.55 11.69 -4.27
C LEU A 197 20.53 12.28 -5.23
N ARG A 198 20.07 11.45 -6.16
CA ARG A 198 18.92 11.74 -7.00
C ARG A 198 17.70 11.03 -6.40
N SER A 199 16.51 11.49 -6.73
CA SER A 199 15.27 10.80 -6.38
C SER A 199 15.32 9.34 -6.89
N HIS A 200 14.98 8.37 -6.03
CA HIS A 200 14.82 6.95 -6.36
C HIS A 200 16.10 6.16 -6.73
N VAL A 201 16.99 5.87 -5.77
CA VAL A 201 18.13 4.95 -5.93
C VAL A 201 18.39 4.20 -4.61
N ASN A 202 18.97 2.99 -4.50
CA ASN A 202 19.10 1.72 -5.26
C ASN A 202 19.78 0.73 -4.26
N LEU A 203 19.50 -0.58 -4.34
CA LEU A 203 19.97 -1.80 -3.61
C LEU A 203 21.19 -1.77 -2.66
N THR A 204 22.14 -0.84 -2.81
CA THR A 204 23.37 -0.78 -2.00
C THR A 204 23.10 -0.49 -0.52
N GLU A 205 21.99 0.19 -0.20
CA GLU A 205 21.60 0.51 1.18
C GLU A 205 20.88 -0.64 1.89
N THR A 206 20.17 -1.51 1.16
CA THR A 206 19.48 -2.67 1.75
C THR A 206 20.40 -3.81 2.15
N LEU A 207 21.58 -3.93 1.53
CA LEU A 207 22.54 -4.99 1.86
C LEU A 207 23.25 -4.79 3.20
N ASN A 208 23.16 -3.59 3.79
CA ASN A 208 23.82 -3.23 5.06
C ASN A 208 22.84 -2.84 6.18
N ALA A 209 21.53 -2.98 5.96
CA ALA A 209 20.48 -2.68 6.95
C ALA A 209 20.19 -3.89 7.86
#